data_AF-A0A8D6V862-F1
#
_entry.id   AF-A0A8D6V862-F1
#
_cell.length_a   1.000
_cell.length_b   1.000
_cell.length_c   1.000
_cell.angle_alpha   90.00
_cell.angle_beta   90.00
_cell.angle_gamma   90.00
#
_symmetry.space_group_name_H-M   'P 1'
#
loop_
_entity.id
_entity.type
_entity.pdbx_description
1 polymer ?
#
loop_
_entity_poly.entity_id
_entity_poly.type
_entity_poly.pdbx_seq_one_letter_code
_entity_poly.pdbx_strand_id
1 'polypeptide(L)'
;MRYGLPLIFRLLPWLARTQGLLHGRTLGFGGTEARSLIADWAQVGRSNRYRAAGTWWDLEQALGQLDLPISAVTLARDRFGPPGALQALLQKMPQARAERVALDDAQLGARSDHFAWMKTPAAVAATLRRRLGDEGSDNRMSQRD
;
A
#
# COMPACT_ATOMS: atom_id res chain seq x y z
N MET A 1 9.13 -11.08 -27.88
CA MET A 1 7.82 -11.75 -27.83
C MET A 1 6.88 -10.89 -27.01
N ARG A 2 6.04 -10.14 -27.71
CA ARG A 2 5.09 -9.12 -27.23
C ARG A 2 3.71 -9.81 -27.18
N TYR A 3 2.83 -9.36 -26.30
CA TYR A 3 1.41 -9.75 -26.14
C TYR A 3 1.10 -10.96 -25.22
N GLY A 4 1.06 -10.71 -23.91
CA GLY A 4 0.49 -11.65 -22.93
C GLY A 4 -0.14 -11.02 -21.68
N LEU A 5 0.03 -9.71 -21.43
CA LEU A 5 -0.48 -9.04 -20.24
C LEU A 5 -1.98 -8.61 -20.23
N PRO A 6 -2.73 -8.48 -21.33
CA PRO A 6 -4.12 -7.98 -21.24
C PRO A 6 -5.16 -9.06 -20.87
N LEU A 7 -4.79 -10.34 -20.85
CA LEU A 7 -5.74 -11.43 -20.52
C LEU A 7 -5.88 -11.67 -19.01
N ILE A 8 -4.80 -11.52 -18.23
CA ILE A 8 -4.80 -11.78 -16.78
C ILE A 8 -5.79 -10.86 -16.05
N PHE A 9 -5.86 -9.57 -16.43
CA PHE A 9 -6.79 -8.61 -15.84
C PHE A 9 -8.25 -8.75 -16.30
N ARG A 10 -8.51 -9.50 -17.38
CA ARG A 10 -9.87 -9.79 -17.88
C ARG A 10 -10.46 -11.07 -17.29
N LEU A 11 -9.63 -12.02 -16.86
CA LEU A 11 -10.08 -13.30 -16.30
C LEU A 11 -10.29 -13.27 -14.78
N LEU A 12 -9.66 -12.35 -14.05
CA LEU A 12 -9.83 -12.16 -12.60
C LEU A 12 -11.30 -11.94 -12.15
N PRO A 13 -12.11 -11.09 -12.82
CA PRO A 13 -13.52 -10.92 -12.46
C PRO A 13 -14.40 -12.12 -12.84
N TRP A 14 -13.97 -12.93 -13.80
CA TRP A 14 -14.72 -14.10 -14.28
C TRP A 14 -14.43 -15.33 -13.41
N LEU A 15 -13.17 -15.54 -12.99
CA LEU A 15 -12.82 -16.55 -11.97
C LEU A 15 -13.50 -16.25 -10.63
N ALA A 16 -13.60 -14.97 -10.24
CA ALA A 16 -14.32 -14.55 -9.03
C ALA A 16 -15.85 -14.79 -9.13
N ARG A 17 -16.39 -14.95 -10.34
CA ARG A 17 -17.82 -15.24 -10.59
C ARG A 17 -18.12 -16.72 -10.80
N THR A 18 -17.19 -17.51 -11.34
CA THR A 18 -17.39 -18.94 -11.63
C THR A 18 -16.88 -19.86 -10.52
N GLN A 19 -15.88 -19.44 -9.73
CA GLN A 19 -15.43 -20.20 -8.56
C GLN A 19 -16.19 -19.73 -7.32
N GLY A 20 -17.47 -20.10 -7.22
CA GLY A 20 -18.28 -20.08 -6.00
C GLY A 20 -17.75 -21.01 -4.88
N LEU A 21 -16.42 -21.09 -4.73
CA LEU A 21 -15.68 -21.97 -3.84
C LEU A 21 -14.38 -21.29 -3.38
N LEU A 22 -14.45 -20.06 -2.89
CA LEU A 22 -13.49 -19.59 -1.89
C LEU A 22 -14.27 -19.37 -0.61
N HIS A 23 -14.64 -20.51 0.00
CA HIS A 23 -15.14 -20.55 1.36
C HIS A 23 -14.14 -19.81 2.25
N GLY A 24 -14.52 -18.65 2.81
CA GLY A 24 -13.69 -17.89 3.76
C GLY A 24 -13.21 -18.72 4.97
N ARG A 25 -13.75 -19.93 5.16
CA ARG A 25 -13.31 -20.91 6.15
C ARG A 25 -12.00 -21.63 5.79
N THR A 26 -11.59 -21.71 4.52
CA THR A 26 -10.33 -22.39 4.13
C THR A 26 -9.13 -21.45 4.06
N LEU A 27 -9.34 -20.13 4.09
CA LEU A 27 -8.25 -19.12 4.07
C LEU A 27 -8.06 -18.37 5.41
N GLY A 28 -8.86 -18.66 6.44
CA GLY A 28 -8.65 -18.13 7.79
C GLY A 28 -8.79 -16.62 7.95
N PHE A 29 -9.38 -15.91 6.99
CA PHE A 29 -9.60 -14.46 7.02
C PHE A 29 -11.07 -14.10 6.79
N GLY A 30 -11.75 -13.71 7.87
CA GLY A 30 -12.99 -12.91 7.98
C GLY A 30 -14.10 -13.10 6.93
N GLY A 31 -15.24 -13.69 7.31
CA GLY A 31 -16.39 -14.02 6.44
C GLY A 31 -16.84 -13.00 5.37
N THR A 32 -17.94 -12.29 5.59
CA THR A 32 -18.54 -11.38 4.58
C THR A 32 -17.69 -10.13 4.35
N GLU A 33 -16.95 -9.69 5.37
CA GLU A 33 -16.07 -8.52 5.31
C GLU A 33 -14.91 -8.73 4.32
N ALA A 34 -14.34 -9.95 4.22
CA ALA A 34 -13.33 -10.23 3.20
C ALA A 34 -13.90 -10.15 1.77
N ARG A 35 -15.18 -10.47 1.56
CA ARG A 35 -15.79 -10.35 0.22
C ARG A 35 -15.88 -8.90 -0.22
N SER A 36 -16.36 -8.02 0.67
CA SER A 36 -16.43 -6.59 0.40
C SER A 36 -15.03 -5.98 0.23
N LEU A 37 -14.08 -6.38 1.07
CA LEU A 37 -12.69 -5.92 0.97
C LEU A 37 -12.04 -6.34 -0.36
N ILE A 38 -12.23 -7.60 -0.79
CA ILE A 38 -11.73 -8.10 -2.08
C ILE A 38 -12.39 -7.35 -3.24
N ALA A 39 -13.69 -7.06 -3.14
CA ALA A 39 -14.41 -6.29 -4.17
C ALA A 39 -13.88 -4.85 -4.27
N ASP A 40 -13.63 -4.20 -3.13
CA ASP A 40 -13.03 -2.87 -3.08
C ASP A 40 -11.60 -2.88 -3.65
N TRP A 41 -10.78 -3.89 -3.33
CA TRP A 41 -9.45 -4.06 -3.92
C TRP A 41 -9.50 -4.28 -5.43
N ALA A 42 -10.46 -5.08 -5.92
CA ALA A 42 -10.65 -5.28 -7.36
C ALA A 42 -11.06 -3.99 -8.06
N GLN A 43 -11.90 -3.17 -7.42
CA GLN A 43 -12.30 -1.87 -7.94
C GLN A 43 -11.13 -0.88 -7.98
N VAL A 44 -10.31 -0.83 -6.93
CA VAL A 44 -9.07 -0.03 -6.91
C VAL A 44 -8.12 -0.50 -8.00
N GLY A 45 -7.88 -1.80 -8.12
CA GLY A 45 -7.01 -2.37 -9.17
C GLY A 45 -7.49 -2.08 -10.60
N ARG A 46 -8.81 -1.93 -10.81
CA ARG A 46 -9.39 -1.62 -12.13
C ARG A 46 -9.45 -0.12 -12.45
N SER A 47 -9.75 0.70 -11.46
CA SER A 47 -10.06 2.13 -11.67
C SER A 47 -8.97 3.07 -11.16
N ASN A 48 -8.02 2.55 -10.39
CA ASN A 48 -7.04 3.32 -9.62
C ASN A 48 -7.71 4.43 -8.79
N ARG A 49 -8.92 4.19 -8.28
CA ARG A 49 -9.67 5.10 -7.41
C ARG A 49 -10.02 4.41 -6.11
N TYR A 50 -9.69 5.06 -5.00
CA TYR A 50 -10.07 4.64 -3.66
C TYR A 50 -11.53 5.02 -3.42
N ARG A 51 -12.36 3.99 -3.27
CA ARG A 51 -13.76 4.09 -2.85
C ARG A 51 -14.02 2.92 -1.93
N ALA A 52 -14.60 3.19 -0.75
CA ALA A 52 -15.10 2.14 0.11
C ALA A 52 -16.60 1.98 -0.14
N ALA A 53 -17.05 0.75 -0.37
CA ALA A 53 -18.48 0.49 -0.54
C ALA A 53 -19.25 0.81 0.76
N GLY A 54 -20.38 1.51 0.65
CA GLY A 54 -21.24 1.82 1.81
C GLY A 54 -20.84 3.05 2.63
N THR A 55 -19.86 3.85 2.17
CA THR A 55 -19.58 5.17 2.75
C THR A 55 -19.85 6.29 1.75
N TRP A 56 -20.26 7.44 2.28
CA TRP A 56 -20.43 8.69 1.52
C TRP A 56 -19.12 9.47 1.38
N TRP A 57 -18.04 9.02 2.03
CA TRP A 57 -16.76 9.70 1.98
C TRP A 57 -16.10 9.61 0.62
N ASP A 58 -15.71 10.76 0.07
CA ASP A 58 -14.81 10.84 -1.06
C ASP A 58 -13.35 10.72 -0.58
N LEU A 59 -12.86 9.48 -0.56
CA LEU A 59 -11.48 9.19 -0.15
C LEU A 59 -10.45 9.86 -1.05
N GLU A 60 -10.73 10.05 -2.35
CA GLU A 60 -9.81 10.72 -3.27
C GLU A 60 -9.68 12.20 -2.91
N GLN A 61 -10.81 12.84 -2.61
CA GLN A 61 -10.81 14.23 -2.13
C GLN A 61 -10.07 14.37 -0.79
N ALA A 62 -10.31 13.45 0.14
CA ALA A 62 -9.64 13.46 1.45
C ALA A 62 -8.12 13.26 1.32
N LEU A 63 -7.66 12.33 0.47
CA LEU A 63 -6.25 12.15 0.17
C LEU A 63 -5.63 13.41 -0.45
N GLY A 64 -6.37 14.07 -1.36
CA GLY A 64 -5.92 15.31 -2.00
C GLY A 64 -5.67 16.47 -1.05
N GLN A 65 -6.33 16.47 0.12
CA GLN A 65 -6.18 17.49 1.16
C GLN A 65 -5.15 17.13 2.24
N LEU A 66 -4.54 15.94 2.16
CA LEU A 66 -3.59 15.49 3.16
C LEU A 66 -2.27 16.27 3.03
N ASP A 67 -1.97 17.10 4.03
CA ASP A 67 -0.74 17.90 4.15
C ASP A 67 0.15 17.41 5.31
N LEU A 68 0.18 16.09 5.52
CA LEU A 68 1.02 15.47 6.54
C LEU A 68 2.32 14.96 5.91
N PRO A 69 3.44 14.98 6.66
CA PRO A 69 4.65 14.31 6.20
C PRO A 69 4.42 12.79 6.12
N ILE A 70 4.90 12.18 5.03
CA ILE A 70 4.74 10.74 4.77
C ILE A 70 6.11 10.10 4.69
N SER A 71 6.38 9.17 5.62
CA SER A 71 7.50 8.26 5.53
C SER A 71 7.06 6.95 4.88
N ALA A 72 7.35 6.78 3.60
CA ALA A 72 6.96 5.61 2.85
C ALA A 72 8.11 4.62 2.69
N VAL A 73 7.90 3.38 3.13
CA VAL A 73 8.89 2.30 3.06
C VAL A 73 8.45 1.28 2.01
N THR A 74 9.35 0.94 1.08
CA THR A 74 9.17 -0.18 0.15
C THR A 74 10.17 -1.29 0.46
N LEU A 75 9.84 -2.51 0.06
CA LEU A 75 10.72 -3.66 0.22
C LEU A 75 11.13 -4.18 -1.16
N ALA A 76 12.42 -4.46 -1.34
CA ALA A 76 13.00 -4.72 -2.66
C ALA A 76 12.38 -5.92 -3.40
N ARG A 77 11.86 -6.92 -2.68
CA ARG A 77 11.23 -8.12 -3.25
C ARG A 77 9.72 -8.18 -3.06
N ASP A 78 9.09 -7.06 -2.66
CA ASP A 78 7.64 -7.00 -2.51
C ASP A 78 6.95 -6.91 -3.88
N ARG A 79 6.19 -7.96 -4.20
CA ARG A 79 5.38 -8.04 -5.43
C ARG A 79 3.96 -7.51 -5.24
N PHE A 80 3.50 -7.34 -3.99
CA PHE A 80 2.18 -6.83 -3.66
C PHE A 80 2.19 -5.30 -3.46
N GLY A 81 3.29 -4.76 -2.92
CA GLY A 81 3.52 -3.31 -2.78
C GLY A 81 4.71 -2.81 -3.61
N PRO A 82 4.71 -2.96 -4.96
CA PRO A 82 5.83 -2.51 -5.77
C PRO A 82 6.00 -0.98 -5.69
N PRO A 83 7.22 -0.44 -5.90
CA PRO A 83 7.47 1.01 -5.82
C PRO A 83 6.54 1.87 -6.68
N GLY A 84 6.12 1.37 -7.84
CA GLY A 84 5.17 2.06 -8.72
C GLY A 84 3.76 2.18 -8.12
N ALA A 85 3.28 1.17 -7.38
CA ALA A 85 1.98 1.24 -6.69
C ALA A 85 2.02 2.26 -5.55
N LEU A 86 3.12 2.28 -4.79
CA LEU A 86 3.33 3.31 -3.78
C LEU A 86 3.39 4.70 -4.41
N GLN A 87 4.11 4.86 -5.53
CA GLN A 87 4.18 6.14 -6.23
C GLN A 87 2.79 6.63 -6.68
N ALA A 88 1.97 5.73 -7.23
CA ALA A 88 0.61 6.06 -7.64
C ALA A 88 -0.29 6.46 -6.45
N LEU A 89 -0.07 5.88 -5.26
CA LEU A 89 -0.73 6.31 -4.03
C LEU A 89 -0.26 7.72 -3.61
N LEU A 90 1.05 7.95 -3.58
CA LEU A 90 1.62 9.25 -3.19
C LEU A 90 1.19 10.39 -4.14
N GLN A 91 1.01 10.11 -5.44
CA GLN A 91 0.48 11.08 -6.40
C GLN A 91 -0.94 11.57 -6.07
N LYS A 92 -1.70 10.84 -5.25
CA LYS A 92 -3.03 11.26 -4.79
C LYS A 92 -2.97 12.20 -3.58
N MET A 93 -1.80 12.37 -2.98
CA MET A 93 -1.56 13.24 -1.83
C MET A 93 -0.55 14.34 -2.21
N PRO A 94 -0.90 15.25 -3.14
CA PRO A 94 0.05 16.21 -3.71
C PRO A 94 0.54 17.26 -2.72
N GLN A 95 -0.20 17.50 -1.62
CA GLN A 95 0.21 18.43 -0.56
C GLN A 95 1.17 17.78 0.43
N ALA A 96 1.14 16.44 0.54
CA ALA A 96 1.97 15.72 1.47
C ALA A 96 3.45 15.72 1.07
N ARG A 97 4.32 15.95 2.05
CA ARG A 97 5.77 15.82 1.88
C ARG A 97 6.15 14.34 2.03
N ALA A 98 6.27 13.65 0.91
CA ALA A 98 6.53 12.22 0.90
C ALA A 98 8.02 11.89 0.71
N GLU A 99 8.59 11.23 1.69
CA GLU A 99 9.92 10.62 1.60
C GLU A 99 9.80 9.11 1.39
N ARG A 100 10.66 8.57 0.52
CA ARG A 100 10.65 7.15 0.17
C ARG A 100 11.96 6.48 0.55
N VAL A 101 11.87 5.33 1.20
CA VAL A 101 13.03 4.49 1.53
C VAL A 101 12.75 3.07 1.05
N ALA A 102 13.66 2.52 0.25
CA ALA A 102 13.64 1.10 -0.09
C ALA A 102 14.53 0.34 0.88
N LEU A 103 14.02 -0.77 1.43
CA LEU A 103 14.76 -1.69 2.26
C LEU A 103 15.00 -3.01 1.51
N ASP A 104 16.25 -3.44 1.49
CA ASP A 104 16.66 -4.72 0.93
C ASP A 104 16.82 -5.81 2.01
N ASP A 105 17.20 -7.01 1.57
CA ASP A 105 17.37 -8.16 2.47
C ASP A 105 18.46 -7.93 3.53
N ALA A 106 19.54 -7.22 3.16
CA ALA A 106 20.67 -6.96 4.03
C ALA A 106 20.29 -5.96 5.13
N GLN A 107 19.55 -4.91 4.77
CA GLN A 107 19.06 -3.91 5.71
C GLN A 107 17.99 -4.47 6.67
N LEU A 108 17.18 -5.42 6.22
CA LEU A 108 16.15 -6.05 7.05
C LEU A 108 16.68 -7.21 7.91
N GLY A 109 17.81 -7.82 7.53
CA GLY A 109 18.28 -9.07 8.12
C GLY A 109 17.34 -10.26 7.84
N ALA A 110 16.43 -10.10 6.88
CA ALA A 110 15.41 -11.05 6.48
C ALA A 110 15.03 -10.79 5.02
N ARG A 111 14.26 -11.70 4.42
CA ARG A 111 13.77 -11.49 3.05
C ARG A 111 12.88 -10.24 2.98
N SER A 112 13.19 -9.33 2.06
CA SER A 112 12.45 -8.09 1.78
C SER A 112 11.17 -8.32 0.97
N ASP A 113 10.41 -9.34 1.33
CA ASP A 113 9.08 -9.59 0.77
C ASP A 113 7.98 -9.06 1.68
N HIS A 114 6.74 -9.08 1.17
CA HIS A 114 5.58 -8.47 1.82
C HIS A 114 5.30 -8.96 3.25
N PHE A 115 5.71 -10.18 3.62
CA PHE A 115 5.35 -10.80 4.89
C PHE A 115 6.54 -11.04 5.82
N ALA A 116 7.72 -11.34 5.28
CA ALA A 116 8.86 -11.75 6.08
C ALA A 116 9.37 -10.64 7.01
N TRP A 117 9.32 -9.37 6.60
CA TRP A 117 9.72 -8.23 7.43
C TRP A 117 8.93 -8.11 8.74
N MET A 118 7.67 -8.58 8.77
CA MET A 118 6.83 -8.51 9.97
C MET A 118 7.33 -9.41 11.10
N LYS A 119 8.11 -10.44 10.77
CA LYS A 119 8.78 -11.30 11.77
C LYS A 119 10.04 -10.65 12.35
N THR A 120 10.62 -9.69 11.64
CA THR A 120 11.83 -8.95 12.01
C THR A 120 11.63 -7.44 11.82
N PRO A 121 10.70 -6.80 12.56
CA PRO A 121 10.24 -5.45 12.25
C PRO A 121 11.23 -4.34 12.65
N ALA A 122 12.30 -4.67 13.37
CA ALA A 122 13.21 -3.70 13.97
C ALA A 122 13.80 -2.72 12.96
N ALA A 123 14.22 -3.19 11.79
CA ALA A 123 14.78 -2.35 10.74
C ALA A 123 13.75 -1.36 10.16
N VAL A 124 12.51 -1.82 9.93
CA VAL A 124 11.41 -0.96 9.46
C VAL A 124 11.05 0.09 10.51
N ALA A 125 10.89 -0.32 11.76
CA ALA A 125 10.57 0.59 12.87
C ALA A 125 11.67 1.63 13.10
N ALA A 126 12.95 1.23 13.04
CA ALA A 126 14.08 2.15 13.15
C ALA A 126 14.11 3.17 12.01
N THR A 127 13.74 2.75 10.80
CA THR A 127 13.65 3.63 9.62
C THR A 127 12.57 4.67 9.81
N LEU A 128 11.36 4.26 10.20
CA LEU A 128 10.24 5.17 10.46
C LEU A 128 10.53 6.13 11.63
N ARG A 129 11.13 5.64 12.72
CA ARG A 129 11.49 6.48 13.88
C ARG A 129 12.52 7.54 13.53
N ARG A 130 13.53 7.19 12.73
CA ARG A 130 14.56 8.15 12.30
C ARG A 130 13.93 9.32 11.55
N ARG A 131 13.03 9.02 10.62
CA ARG A 131 12.33 10.03 9.81
C ARG A 131 11.44 10.95 10.65
N LEU A 132 10.71 10.39 11.61
CA LEU A 132 9.94 11.21 12.57
C LEU A 132 10.84 12.15 13.39
N GLY A 133 12.06 11.71 13.74
CA GLY A 133 13.03 12.53 14.45
C GLY A 133 13.63 13.66 13.60
N ASP A 134 13.95 13.38 12.34
CA ASP A 134 14.53 14.35 11.40
C ASP A 134 13.54 15.49 11.11
N GLU A 135 12.27 15.18 10.85
CA GLU A 135 11.17 16.16 10.65
C GLU A 135 10.98 17.08 11.87
N GLY A 136 11.01 16.52 13.08
CA GLY A 136 10.87 17.28 14.33
C GLY A 136 12.05 18.22 14.59
N SER A 137 13.23 17.90 14.05
CA SER A 137 14.43 18.71 14.19
C SER A 137 14.47 19.85 13.17
N ASP A 138 14.06 19.60 11.92
CA ASP A 138 13.97 20.60 10.85
C ASP A 138 12.93 21.70 11.18
N ASN A 139 11.76 21.30 11.69
CA ASN A 139 10.71 22.23 12.11
C ASN A 139 11.13 23.11 13.32
N ARG A 140 12.02 22.62 14.19
CA ARG A 140 12.51 23.37 15.36
C ARG A 140 13.59 24.40 14.99
N MET A 141 14.36 24.16 13.92
CA MET A 141 15.31 25.11 13.38
C MET A 141 14.61 26.25 12.64
N SER A 142 13.58 25.96 11.82
CA SER A 142 12.86 26.98 11.05
C SER A 142 12.03 27.99 11.87
N GLN A 143 11.76 27.71 13.16
CA GLN A 143 10.98 28.61 14.05
C GLN A 143 11.86 29.54 14.92
N ARG A 144 13.19 29.48 14.77
CA ARG A 144 14.14 30.27 15.59
C ARG A 144 14.72 31.50 14.86
N ASP A 145 14.31 31.74 13.63
CA ASP A 145 14.68 32.90 12.80
C ASP A 145 13.47 33.84 12.62
#